data_AF-A0A2N5Y130-F1
#
_entry.id   AF-A0A2N5Y130-F1
#
_cell.length_a   1.000
_cell.length_b   1.000
_cell.length_c   1.000
_cell.angle_alpha   90.00
_cell.angle_beta   90.00
_cell.angle_gamma   90.00
#
_symmetry.space_group_name_H-M   'P 1'
#
loop_
_entity.id
_entity.type
_entity.pdbx_description
1 polymer ?
#
loop_
_entity_poly.entity_id
_entity_poly.type
_entity_poly.pdbx_seq_one_letter_code
_entity_poly.pdbx_strand_id
1 'polypeptide(L)'
;MSDTEQHLKVLRLLQENPDITQRQMAQHLGISLGGLNYCLKALVQKGWVKMENFSRNSNKLKYTYLLTPRGVKAKTVLTARFLKRKLLEYEALKVEIEVLRTETSKRT
;
A
#
# COMPACT_ATOMS: atom_id res chain seq x y z
N MET A 1 3.93 9.64 2.08
CA MET A 1 3.01 8.72 1.37
C MET A 1 1.61 8.97 1.91
N SER A 2 0.59 9.09 1.06
CA SER A 2 -0.81 9.23 1.55
C SER A 2 -1.29 7.92 2.18
N ASP A 3 -2.08 7.98 3.24
CA ASP A 3 -2.71 6.82 3.88
C ASP A 3 -3.41 5.89 2.88
N THR A 4 -4.04 6.47 1.85
CA THR A 4 -4.74 5.72 0.79
C THR A 4 -3.76 4.85 -0.02
N GLU A 5 -2.56 5.37 -0.28
CA GLU A 5 -1.51 4.63 -0.99
C GLU A 5 -0.89 3.56 -0.10
N GLN A 6 -0.68 3.85 1.19
CA GLN A 6 -0.20 2.85 2.15
C GLN A 6 -1.17 1.67 2.27
N HIS A 7 -2.46 1.95 2.41
CA HIS A 7 -3.51 0.91 2.42
C HIS A 7 -3.49 0.10 1.13
N LEU A 8 -3.40 0.74 -0.04
CA LEU A 8 -3.35 0.03 -1.32
C LEU A 8 -2.14 -0.92 -1.40
N LYS A 9 -0.96 -0.48 -0.97
CA LYS A 9 0.26 -1.32 -0.97
C LYS A 9 0.13 -2.52 -0.03
N VAL A 10 -0.41 -2.33 1.18
CA VAL A 10 -0.67 -3.44 2.11
C VAL A 10 -1.66 -4.44 1.52
N LEU A 11 -2.78 -3.98 0.95
CA LEU A 11 -3.79 -4.86 0.36
C LEU A 11 -3.28 -5.64 -0.85
N ARG A 12 -2.36 -5.07 -1.65
CA ARG A 12 -1.69 -5.78 -2.75
C ARG A 12 -0.77 -6.87 -2.22
N LEU A 13 0.08 -6.52 -1.25
CA LEU A 13 1.03 -7.45 -0.67
C LEU A 13 0.35 -8.65 0.01
N LEU A 14 -0.77 -8.42 0.70
CA LEU A 14 -1.57 -9.50 1.29
C LEU A 14 -2.24 -10.40 0.24
N GLN A 15 -2.56 -9.87 -0.95
CA GLN A 15 -3.11 -10.69 -2.03
C GLN A 15 -2.01 -11.53 -2.70
N GLU A 16 -0.83 -10.94 -2.91
CA GLU A 16 0.30 -11.59 -3.57
C GLU A 16 0.96 -12.63 -2.66
N ASN A 17 1.03 -12.37 -1.36
CA ASN A 17 1.64 -13.26 -0.38
C ASN A 17 0.80 -13.29 0.92
N PRO A 18 -0.20 -14.18 1.03
CA PRO A 18 -1.06 -14.28 2.22
C PRO A 18 -0.33 -14.71 3.50
N ASP A 19 0.81 -15.38 3.36
CA ASP A 19 1.60 -15.91 4.50
C ASP A 19 2.65 -14.92 5.02
N ILE A 20 2.70 -13.72 4.45
CA ILE A 20 3.68 -12.70 4.81
C ILE A 20 3.52 -12.26 6.27
N THR A 21 4.63 -12.22 7.00
CA THR A 21 4.63 -11.75 8.38
C THR A 21 4.60 -10.22 8.44
N GLN A 22 4.19 -9.65 9.58
CA GLN A 22 4.25 -8.20 9.81
C GLN A 22 5.67 -7.63 9.60
N ARG A 23 6.71 -8.32 10.07
CA ARG A 23 8.09 -7.83 9.92
C ARG A 23 8.51 -7.78 8.46
N GLN A 24 8.18 -8.81 7.69
CA GLN A 24 8.44 -8.84 6.25
C GLN A 24 7.63 -7.76 5.52
N MET A 25 6.34 -7.59 5.84
CA MET A 25 5.54 -6.51 5.26
C MET A 25 6.15 -5.13 5.53
N ALA A 26 6.60 -4.86 6.75
CA ALA A 26 7.20 -3.59 7.12
C ALA A 26 8.48 -3.32 6.32
N GLN A 27 9.33 -4.35 6.17
CA GLN A 27 10.54 -4.28 5.35
C GLN A 27 10.22 -4.03 3.87
N HIS A 28 9.28 -4.78 3.28
CA HIS A 28 8.87 -4.60 1.88
C HIS A 28 8.29 -3.22 1.60
N LEU A 29 7.58 -2.64 2.57
CA LEU A 29 6.92 -1.34 2.42
C LEU A 29 7.81 -0.16 2.83
N GLY A 30 9.00 -0.42 3.39
CA GLY A 30 9.91 0.62 3.89
C GLY A 30 9.32 1.45 5.03
N ILE A 31 8.47 0.85 5.88
CA ILE A 31 7.82 1.52 7.02
C ILE A 31 8.19 0.86 8.34
N SER A 32 8.02 1.58 9.44
CA SER A 32 8.23 1.01 10.77
C SER A 32 7.21 -0.09 11.08
N LEU A 33 7.60 -1.05 11.93
CA LEU A 33 6.68 -2.11 12.39
C LEU A 33 5.45 -1.52 13.11
N GLY A 34 5.64 -0.45 13.88
CA GLY A 34 4.55 0.27 14.54
C GLY A 34 3.58 0.92 13.53
N GLY A 35 4.11 1.56 12.49
CA GLY A 35 3.30 2.15 11.42
C GLY A 35 2.52 1.11 10.62
N LEU A 36 3.13 -0.06 10.36
CA LEU A 36 2.41 -1.18 9.75
C LEU A 36 1.30 -1.69 10.67
N ASN A 37 1.57 -1.88 11.96
CA ASN A 37 0.59 -2.38 12.91
C ASN A 37 -0.63 -1.43 13.01
N TYR A 38 -0.38 -0.13 13.05
CA TYR A 38 -1.43 0.88 12.99
C TYR A 38 -2.28 0.74 11.72
N CYS A 39 -1.64 0.62 10.55
CA CYS A 39 -2.32 0.41 9.27
C CYS A 39 -3.15 -0.89 9.25
N LEU A 40 -2.60 -2.02 9.70
CA LEU A 40 -3.30 -3.30 9.75
C LEU A 40 -4.52 -3.23 10.68
N LYS A 41 -4.40 -2.60 11.85
CA LYS A 41 -5.55 -2.37 12.74
C LYS A 41 -6.65 -1.57 12.06
N ALA A 42 -6.29 -0.49 11.36
CA ALA A 42 -7.27 0.31 10.62
C ALA A 42 -7.94 -0.49 9.49
N LEU A 43 -7.19 -1.33 8.77
CA LEU A 43 -7.72 -2.21 7.72
C LEU A 43 -8.64 -3.30 8.27
N VAL A 44 -8.33 -3.83 9.46
CA VAL A 44 -9.19 -4.78 10.17
C VAL A 44 -10.48 -4.11 10.63
N GLN A 45 -10.40 -2.91 11.23
CA GLN A 45 -11.58 -2.13 11.63
C GLN A 45 -12.49 -1.78 10.45
N LYS A 46 -11.92 -1.51 9.27
CA LYS A 46 -12.67 -1.31 8.02
C LYS A 46 -13.31 -2.59 7.46
N GLY A 47 -12.96 -3.76 8.00
CA GLY A 47 -13.36 -5.07 7.50
C GLY A 47 -12.73 -5.45 6.16
N TRP A 48 -11.63 -4.80 5.78
CA TRP A 48 -10.92 -5.08 4.52
C TRP A 48 -9.92 -6.23 4.69
N VAL A 49 -9.40 -6.40 5.90
CA VAL A 49 -8.49 -7.48 6.28
C VAL A 49 -9.09 -8.22 7.47
N LYS A 50 -8.94 -9.54 7.49
CA LYS A 50 -9.25 -10.38 8.65
C LYS A 50 -7.92 -10.84 9.26
N MET A 51 -7.83 -10.77 10.59
CA MET A 51 -6.70 -11.32 11.33
C MET A 51 -7.10 -12.71 11.85
N GLU A 52 -6.27 -13.71 11.60
CA GLU A 52 -6.43 -15.06 12.14
C GLU A 52 -5.19 -15.45 12.96
N ASN A 53 -5.43 -16.11 14.09
CA ASN A 53 -4.38 -16.57 14.98
C ASN A 53 -4.10 -18.04 14.67
N PHE A 54 -3.02 -18.32 13.92
CA PHE A 54 -2.51 -19.67 13.79
C PHE A 54 -1.57 -19.94 14.98
N SER A 55 -2.14 -20.35 16.12
CA SER A 55 -1.37 -20.95 17.20
C SER A 55 -1.93 -22.32 17.54
N ARG A 56 -1.26 -23.37 17.07
CA ARG A 56 -1.36 -24.73 17.61
C ARG A 56 -0.25 -25.02 18.64
N ASN A 57 0.65 -24.08 18.89
CA ASN A 57 1.82 -24.25 19.73
C ASN A 57 2.01 -23.01 20.62
N SER A 58 2.02 -23.20 21.94
CA SER A 58 1.98 -22.12 22.95
C SER A 58 3.13 -21.10 22.85
N ASN A 59 4.24 -21.46 22.20
CA ASN A 59 5.46 -20.64 22.15
C ASN A 59 5.59 -19.69 20.94
N LYS A 60 4.70 -19.71 19.94
CA LYS A 60 4.76 -18.76 18.80
C LYS A 60 3.37 -18.33 18.32
N LEU A 61 2.98 -17.10 18.64
CA LEU A 61 1.80 -16.44 18.06
C LEU A 61 2.14 -15.98 16.63
N LYS A 62 1.76 -16.76 15.61
CA LYS A 62 1.82 -16.33 14.21
C LYS A 62 0.43 -15.77 13.83
N TYR A 63 0.38 -14.47 13.58
CA TYR A 63 -0.81 -13.82 13.02
C TYR A 63 -0.77 -13.91 11.49
N THR A 64 -1.86 -14.40 10.90
CA THR A 64 -2.07 -14.39 9.45
C THR A 64 -3.08 -13.30 9.12
N TYR A 65 -2.84 -12.57 8.04
CA TYR A 65 -3.70 -11.51 7.56
C TYR A 65 -4.29 -11.91 6.22
N LEU A 66 -5.62 -12.02 6.15
CA LEU A 66 -6.31 -12.42 4.94
C LEU A 66 -7.15 -11.27 4.38
N LEU A 67 -7.06 -11.07 3.07
CA LEU A 67 -7.88 -10.10 2.37
C LEU A 67 -9.33 -10.61 2.31
N THR A 68 -10.29 -9.79 2.77
CA THR A 68 -11.70 -10.17 2.70
C THR A 68 -12.28 -9.86 1.30
N PRO A 69 -13.43 -10.43 0.91
CA PRO A 69 -14.11 -10.01 -0.31
C PRO A 69 -14.41 -8.50 -0.35
N ARG A 70 -14.71 -7.90 0.81
CA ARG A 70 -14.85 -6.44 0.95
C ARG A 70 -13.52 -5.71 0.72
N GLY A 71 -12.42 -6.26 1.22
CA GLY A 71 -11.07 -5.78 0.97
C GLY A 71 -10.66 -5.82 -0.49
N VAL A 72 -11.01 -6.88 -1.23
CA VAL A 72 -10.80 -6.98 -2.68
C VAL A 72 -11.50 -5.84 -3.41
N LYS A 73 -12.79 -5.62 -3.12
CA LYS A 73 -13.57 -4.50 -3.71
C LYS A 73 -12.94 -3.14 -3.37
N ALA A 74 -12.56 -2.93 -2.11
CA ALA A 74 -11.90 -1.70 -1.68
C ALA A 74 -10.56 -1.47 -2.40
N LYS A 75 -9.75 -2.52 -2.57
CA LYS A 75 -8.47 -2.46 -3.29
C LYS A 75 -8.66 -2.02 -4.74
N THR A 76 -9.71 -2.49 -5.43
CA THR A 76 -10.04 -2.04 -6.79
C THR A 76 -10.36 -0.55 -6.82
N VAL A 77 -11.21 -0.06 -5.91
CA VAL A 77 -11.56 1.36 -5.82
C VAL A 77 -10.32 2.23 -5.51
N LEU A 78 -9.49 1.80 -4.57
CA LEU A 78 -8.23 2.47 -4.23
C LEU A 78 -7.27 2.49 -5.42
N THR A 79 -7.20 1.41 -6.20
CA THR A 79 -6.36 1.32 -7.40
C THR A 79 -6.80 2.32 -8.45
N ALA A 80 -8.10 2.41 -8.74
CA ALA A 80 -8.63 3.37 -9.71
C ALA A 80 -8.35 4.82 -9.30
N ARG A 81 -8.55 5.15 -8.01
CA ARG A 81 -8.23 6.48 -7.47
C ARG A 81 -6.74 6.80 -7.55
N PHE A 82 -5.89 5.84 -7.20
CA PHE A 82 -4.45 5.99 -7.26
C PHE A 82 -3.97 6.19 -8.70
N LEU A 83 -4.50 5.42 -9.65
CA LEU A 83 -4.20 5.57 -11.07
C LEU A 83 -4.58 6.96 -11.58
N LYS A 84 -5.80 7.43 -11.29
CA LYS A 84 -6.23 8.78 -11.66
C LYS A 84 -5.26 9.84 -11.15
N ARG A 85 -4.84 9.74 -9.88
CA ARG A 85 -3.86 10.68 -9.30
C ARG A 85 -2.51 10.61 -10.01
N LYS A 86 -2.01 9.40 -10.31
CA LYS A 86 -0.74 9.20 -11.00
C LYS A 86 -0.74 9.75 -12.42
N LEU A 87 -1.86 9.66 -13.13
CA LEU A 87 -2.00 10.27 -14.45
C LEU A 87 -1.92 11.79 -14.37
N LEU A 88 -2.58 12.41 -13.39
CA LEU A 88 -2.49 13.87 -13.17
C LEU A 88 -1.06 14.30 -12.80
N GLU A 89 -0.41 13.58 -11.89
CA GLU A 89 1.00 13.82 -11.54
C GLU A 89 1.92 13.69 -12.77
N TYR A 90 1.68 12.71 -13.63
CA TYR A 90 2.46 12.49 -14.85
C TYR A 90 2.29 13.60 -15.87
N GLU A 91 1.06 14.06 -16.13
CA GLU A 91 0.83 15.17 -17.04
C GLU A 91 1.43 16.48 -16.53
N ALA A 92 1.36 16.74 -15.21
CA ALA A 92 2.04 17.88 -14.62
C ALA A 92 3.56 17.81 -14.81
N LEU A 93 4.15 16.63 -14.56
CA LEU A 93 5.58 16.40 -14.72
C LEU A 93 6.04 16.57 -16.18
N LYS A 94 5.24 16.13 -17.16
CA LYS A 94 5.51 16.38 -18.58
C LYS A 94 5.62 17.87 -18.89
N VAL A 95 4.65 18.66 -18.43
CA VAL A 95 4.64 20.11 -18.65
C VAL A 95 5.88 20.75 -18.02
N GLU A 96 6.24 20.36 -16.80
CA GLU A 96 7.44 20.84 -16.12
C GLU A 96 8.72 20.50 -16.90
N ILE A 97 8.85 19.27 -17.41
CA ILE A 97 10.00 18.85 -18.23
C ILE A 97 10.11 19.69 -19.50
N GLU A 98 9.00 19.98 -20.18
CA GLU A 98 9.04 20.81 -21.39
C GLU A 98 9.46 22.26 -21.09
N VAL A 99 9.00 22.84 -19.98
CA VAL A 99 9.48 24.15 -19.52
C VAL A 99 10.99 24.11 -19.29
N LEU A 100 11.48 23.14 -18.52
CA LEU A 100 12.92 23.00 -18.22
C LEU A 100 13.77 22.80 -19.49
N ARG A 101 13.25 22.10 -20.51
CA ARG A 101 13.92 21.95 -21.82
C ARG A 101 14.06 23.28 -22.56
N THR A 102 13.03 24.14 -22.51
CA THR A 102 13.12 25.47 -23.14
C THR A 102 14.12 26.38 -22.42
N GLU A 103 14.22 26.28 -21.09
CA GLU A 103 15.16 27.06 -20.29
C GLU A 103 16.61 26.69 -20.58
N THR A 104 16.90 25.39 -20.73
CA THR A 104 18.25 24.92 -21.07
C THR A 104 18.62 25.22 -22.51
N SER A 105 17.67 25.12 -23.46
CA SER A 105 17.92 25.44 -24.88
C SER A 105 18.19 26.93 -25.13
N LYS A 106 17.66 27.85 -24.31
CA LYS A 106 17.88 29.30 -24.43
C LYS A 106 19.23 29.77 -23.86
N ARG A 107 20.00 28.88 -23.22
CA ARG A 107 21.33 29.17 -22.65
C ARG A 107 22.50 28.73 -23.54
N THR A 108 22.20 28.29 -24.76
CA THR A 108 23.16 27.99 -25.85
C THR A 108 22.92 28.94 -27.00
#